data_AF-A0AAJ3DB06-F1
#
_entry.id   AF-A0AAJ3DB06-F1
#
_cell.length_a   1.000
_cell.length_b   1.000
_cell.length_c   1.000
_cell.angle_alpha   90.00
_cell.angle_beta   90.00
_cell.angle_gamma   90.00
#
_symmetry.space_group_name_H-M   'P 1'
#
loop_
_entity.id
_entity.type
_entity.pdbx_description
1 polymer ?
#
loop_
_entity_poly.entity_id
_entity_poly.type
_entity_poly.pdbx_seq_one_letter_code
_entity_poly.pdbx_strand_id
1 'polypeptide(L)'
;MQLLKVYLQETGMRLPTELVPLFFLTYIAHILRQHAFGIQVWTYALVMLTIGIFSTAIRLYAQTELNKMPPDKKGNSHFFWGVWSIQVITFAVLALLTNGFVQLFDLPYEGAIRLQLLFYVGAMLDISWLFNGINKTRIVVRRDAIIQMARFVPLIIFVKSPDDLAAFILLLAITTIIGNVVMWFKLPQTLVRVDVARIPIRRHMRLMTTFFLAAILPQLALYLNKVLLFWHDGVDEVASYYSAELMVKVGIALVLGIGIAMMGRVVEQRRQGDASGVQQSFYDAVENSTALAIIIAVGVAIVGSQTVYWFLGIDYEQVGAILHVLAFVIVVASWRYSLALQQLAAERGFRNLSMPVQIATGLNVVLSLALIPWLGVMAAAWIALVSEIVALVLQLLSLRHVIRLWRLVAVVWRYIVAGVVTAVVLIAMVRAGVPAYPKYSALEAAVGLVVYALVVVSFDTPVAKATNQVLLFSGKRMFESTIEFIRIVLRIKK
;
A
#
# COMPACT_ATOMS: atom_id res chain seq x y z
N MET A 1 24.28 1.72 12.92
CA MET A 1 23.31 1.06 13.84
C MET A 1 22.04 1.89 14.11
N GLN A 2 22.09 3.21 14.30
CA GLN A 2 20.88 4.04 14.53
C GLN A 2 19.89 4.02 13.35
N LEU A 3 20.38 4.11 12.11
CA LEU A 3 19.55 4.07 10.90
C LEU A 3 18.78 2.73 10.78
N LEU A 4 19.46 1.58 10.89
CA LEU A 4 18.83 0.25 10.88
C LEU A 4 17.76 0.09 11.98
N LYS A 5 17.99 0.65 13.18
CA LYS A 5 17.01 0.64 14.27
C LYS A 5 15.79 1.51 13.95
N VAL A 6 15.99 2.69 13.37
CA VAL A 6 14.91 3.55 12.89
C VAL A 6 14.14 2.88 11.74
N TYR A 7 14.82 2.15 10.86
CA TYR A 7 14.21 1.44 9.73
C TYR A 7 13.43 0.19 10.12
N LEU A 8 13.94 -0.62 11.05
CA LEU A 8 13.19 -1.75 11.63
C LEU A 8 11.97 -1.24 12.41
N GLN A 9 12.10 -0.10 13.08
CA GLN A 9 10.97 0.57 13.71
C GLN A 9 9.96 1.07 12.68
N GLU A 10 10.37 1.72 11.60
CA GLU A 10 9.46 2.18 10.53
C GLU A 10 8.77 1.02 9.81
N THR A 11 9.49 -0.04 9.48
CA THR A 11 8.94 -1.23 8.80
C THR A 11 8.01 -2.01 9.73
N GLY A 12 8.42 -2.22 10.99
CA GLY A 12 7.59 -2.86 12.02
C GLY A 12 6.37 -2.04 12.43
N MET A 13 6.42 -0.71 12.31
CA MET A 13 5.26 0.16 12.54
C MET A 13 4.29 0.17 11.35
N ARG A 14 4.78 -0.02 10.11
CA ARG A 14 3.93 -0.03 8.90
C ARG A 14 3.23 -1.36 8.66
N LEU A 15 3.86 -2.49 9.00
CA LEU A 15 3.28 -3.81 8.81
C LEU A 15 1.89 -3.98 9.44
N PRO A 16 1.65 -3.57 10.71
CA PRO A 16 0.30 -3.57 11.28
C PRO A 16 -0.67 -2.69 10.48
N THR A 17 -0.26 -1.51 10.02
CA THR A 17 -1.13 -0.61 9.25
C THR A 17 -1.60 -1.23 7.93
N GLU A 18 -0.77 -2.05 7.28
CA GLU A 18 -1.09 -2.73 6.02
C GLU A 18 -1.86 -4.04 6.24
N LEU A 19 -1.60 -4.77 7.32
CA LEU A 19 -2.28 -6.05 7.62
C LEU A 19 -3.65 -5.89 8.27
N VAL A 20 -3.80 -4.86 9.11
CA VAL A 20 -5.04 -4.58 9.83
C VAL A 20 -6.26 -4.44 8.90
N PRO A 21 -6.18 -3.74 7.74
CA PRO A 21 -7.26 -3.69 6.75
C PRO A 21 -7.80 -5.05 6.29
N LEU A 22 -6.98 -6.11 6.25
CA LEU A 22 -7.48 -7.45 5.89
C LEU A 22 -8.40 -8.03 6.95
N PHE A 23 -8.04 -7.91 8.24
CA PHE A 23 -8.91 -8.33 9.33
C PHE A 23 -10.23 -7.55 9.34
N PHE A 24 -10.16 -6.25 9.04
CA PHE A 24 -11.35 -5.41 8.88
C PHE A 24 -12.21 -5.87 7.70
N LEU A 25 -11.59 -6.19 6.57
CA LEU A 25 -12.29 -6.66 5.38
C LEU A 25 -13.04 -7.96 5.67
N THR A 26 -12.42 -8.94 6.36
CA THR A 26 -13.10 -10.19 6.75
C THR A 26 -14.37 -9.92 7.54
N TYR A 27 -14.28 -9.08 8.57
CA TYR A 27 -15.42 -8.78 9.43
C TYR A 27 -16.54 -8.05 8.68
N ILE A 28 -16.18 -7.02 7.92
CA ILE A 28 -17.14 -6.19 7.18
C ILE A 28 -17.80 -6.96 6.05
N ALA A 29 -17.04 -7.78 5.31
CA ALA A 29 -17.57 -8.58 4.21
C ALA A 29 -18.69 -9.53 4.66
N HIS A 30 -18.55 -10.15 5.84
CA HIS A 30 -19.59 -11.04 6.39
C HIS A 30 -20.83 -10.31 6.89
N ILE A 31 -20.69 -9.08 7.39
CA ILE A 31 -21.80 -8.33 7.99
C ILE A 31 -22.55 -7.51 6.96
N LEU A 32 -21.85 -6.71 6.17
CA LEU A 32 -22.47 -5.86 5.16
C LEU A 32 -22.84 -6.66 3.91
N ARG A 33 -22.22 -7.83 3.71
CA ARG A 33 -22.27 -8.59 2.46
C ARG A 33 -21.73 -7.79 1.28
N GLN A 34 -21.58 -8.46 0.15
CA GLN A 34 -20.95 -7.89 -1.04
C GLN A 34 -21.63 -6.61 -1.52
N HIS A 35 -22.96 -6.61 -1.60
CA HIS A 35 -23.73 -5.50 -2.16
C HIS A 35 -23.63 -4.21 -1.34
N ALA A 36 -23.91 -4.24 -0.04
CA ALA A 36 -23.84 -3.02 0.77
C ALA A 36 -22.40 -2.52 0.91
N PHE A 37 -21.43 -3.43 0.99
CA PHE A 37 -20.01 -3.05 0.95
C PHE A 37 -19.63 -2.41 -0.38
N GLY A 38 -20.14 -2.93 -1.50
CA GLY A 38 -19.96 -2.38 -2.84
C GLY A 38 -20.45 -0.93 -2.97
N ILE A 39 -21.64 -0.64 -2.42
CA ILE A 39 -22.17 0.74 -2.35
C ILE A 39 -21.19 1.63 -1.60
N GLN A 40 -20.67 1.18 -0.44
CA GLN A 40 -19.69 1.97 0.31
C GLN A 40 -18.42 2.21 -0.51
N VAL A 41 -17.84 1.18 -1.11
CA VAL A 41 -16.57 1.28 -1.85
C VAL A 41 -16.73 2.21 -3.06
N TRP A 42 -17.83 2.08 -3.81
CA TRP A 42 -18.09 2.91 -4.98
C TRP A 42 -18.31 4.37 -4.61
N THR A 43 -19.24 4.65 -3.68
CA THR A 43 -19.52 6.03 -3.23
C THR A 43 -18.29 6.68 -2.59
N TYR A 44 -17.49 5.90 -1.87
CA TYR A 44 -16.21 6.35 -1.31
C TYR A 44 -15.20 6.67 -2.41
N ALA A 45 -15.05 5.83 -3.43
CA ALA A 45 -14.12 6.07 -4.53
C ALA A 45 -14.48 7.34 -5.32
N LEU A 46 -15.78 7.60 -5.54
CA LEU A 46 -16.25 8.82 -6.20
C LEU A 46 -15.79 10.09 -5.46
N VAL A 47 -15.99 10.13 -4.13
CA VAL A 47 -15.59 11.27 -3.29
C VAL A 47 -14.07 11.33 -3.08
N MET A 48 -13.40 10.18 -2.95
CA MET A 48 -11.96 10.13 -2.70
C MET A 48 -11.11 10.39 -3.93
N LEU A 49 -11.65 10.21 -5.14
CA LEU A 49 -10.96 10.60 -6.36
C LEU A 49 -10.65 12.10 -6.35
N THR A 50 -11.63 12.93 -6.03
CA THR A 50 -11.45 14.39 -5.97
C THR A 50 -10.62 14.79 -4.74
N ILE A 51 -10.93 14.26 -3.55
CA ILE A 51 -10.16 14.56 -2.33
C ILE A 51 -8.68 14.17 -2.51
N GLY A 52 -8.43 12.96 -3.01
CA GLY A 52 -7.11 12.36 -3.12
C GLY A 52 -6.15 13.17 -4.00
N ILE A 53 -6.62 13.69 -5.13
CA ILE A 53 -5.84 14.54 -6.05
C ILE A 53 -5.36 15.80 -5.31
N PHE A 54 -6.28 16.56 -4.71
CA PHE A 54 -5.94 17.83 -4.08
C PHE A 54 -5.19 17.64 -2.76
N SER A 55 -5.56 16.68 -1.92
CA SER A 55 -4.82 16.35 -0.69
C SER A 55 -3.38 15.95 -1.00
N THR A 56 -3.16 15.19 -2.08
CA THR A 56 -1.80 14.79 -2.50
C THR A 56 -1.01 15.96 -3.05
N ALA A 57 -1.61 16.80 -3.88
CA ALA A 57 -0.98 18.02 -4.40
C ALA A 57 -0.54 18.96 -3.27
N ILE A 58 -1.44 19.24 -2.32
CA ILE A 58 -1.18 20.09 -1.15
C ILE A 58 -0.09 19.47 -0.29
N ARG A 59 -0.16 18.17 0.00
CA ARG A 59 0.85 17.46 0.80
C ARG A 59 2.23 17.54 0.17
N LEU A 60 2.37 17.24 -1.12
CA LEU A 60 3.65 17.28 -1.82
C LEU A 60 4.22 18.70 -1.86
N TYR A 61 3.39 19.69 -2.18
CA TYR A 61 3.77 21.10 -2.16
C TYR A 61 4.25 21.54 -0.78
N ALA A 62 3.43 21.29 0.25
CA ALA A 62 3.68 21.76 1.60
C ALA A 62 4.91 21.13 2.23
N GLN A 63 5.09 19.81 2.08
CA GLN A 63 6.28 19.12 2.59
C GLN A 63 7.55 19.57 1.86
N THR A 64 7.47 19.79 0.54
CA THR A 64 8.64 20.24 -0.24
C THR A 64 9.08 21.64 0.16
N GLU A 65 8.15 22.57 0.38
CA GLU A 65 8.48 23.93 0.75
C GLU A 65 8.90 24.05 2.23
N LEU A 66 8.19 23.37 3.15
CA LEU A 66 8.56 23.37 4.58
C LEU A 66 9.96 22.80 4.82
N ASN A 67 10.36 21.76 4.08
CA ASN A 67 11.72 21.19 4.18
C ASN A 67 12.83 22.13 3.68
N LYS A 68 12.50 23.11 2.83
CA LYS A 68 13.45 24.13 2.35
C LYS A 68 13.53 25.34 3.28
N MET A 69 12.50 25.56 4.09
CA MET A 69 12.44 26.70 5.00
C MET A 69 13.34 26.47 6.23
N PRO A 70 13.94 27.53 6.79
CA PRO A 70 14.58 27.45 8.09
C PRO A 70 13.58 26.95 9.15
N PRO A 71 14.04 26.25 10.21
CA PRO A 71 13.20 25.78 11.30
C PRO A 71 12.72 26.92 12.21
N ASP A 72 12.05 27.92 11.65
CA ASP A 72 11.46 29.07 12.33
C ASP A 72 9.95 28.89 12.50
N LYS A 73 9.45 29.13 13.72
CA LYS A 73 8.02 29.06 14.01
C LYS A 73 7.22 30.13 13.27
N LYS A 74 7.74 31.34 13.11
CA LYS A 74 6.99 32.45 12.49
C LYS A 74 6.80 32.23 10.99
N GLY A 75 7.84 31.83 10.28
CA GLY A 75 7.79 31.43 8.87
C GLY A 75 6.85 30.25 8.65
N ASN A 76 6.97 29.20 9.47
CA ASN A 76 6.08 28.03 9.42
C ASN A 76 4.62 28.41 9.68
N SER A 77 4.35 29.35 10.60
CA SER A 77 2.99 29.86 10.85
C SER A 77 2.39 30.57 9.64
N HIS A 78 3.12 31.50 9.03
CA HIS A 78 2.63 32.21 7.84
C HIS A 78 2.37 31.23 6.68
N PHE A 79 3.29 30.29 6.46
CA PHE A 79 3.13 29.25 5.45
C PHE A 79 1.90 28.37 5.74
N PHE A 80 1.75 27.93 6.99
CA PHE A 80 0.67 27.05 7.41
C PHE A 80 -0.70 27.67 7.11
N TRP A 81 -0.94 28.90 7.59
CA TRP A 81 -2.23 29.55 7.40
C TRP A 81 -2.53 29.84 5.93
N GLY A 82 -1.53 30.09 5.10
CA GLY A 82 -1.71 30.28 3.67
C GLY A 82 -2.15 29.02 2.95
N VAL A 83 -1.44 27.92 3.20
CA VAL A 83 -1.73 26.61 2.61
C VAL A 83 -3.06 26.06 3.14
N TRP A 84 -3.30 26.17 4.44
CA TRP A 84 -4.53 25.66 5.06
C TRP A 84 -5.77 26.44 4.60
N SER A 85 -5.67 27.76 4.41
CA SER A 85 -6.80 28.54 3.85
C SER A 85 -7.15 28.08 2.43
N ILE A 86 -6.14 27.82 1.58
CA ILE A 86 -6.36 27.25 0.23
C ILE A 86 -7.00 25.86 0.35
N GLN A 87 -6.51 25.02 1.27
CA GLN A 87 -7.05 23.69 1.52
C GLN A 87 -8.54 23.72 1.87
N VAL A 88 -8.93 24.58 2.82
CA VAL A 88 -10.33 24.72 3.24
C VAL A 88 -11.23 25.19 2.10
N ILE A 89 -10.82 26.25 1.38
CA ILE A 89 -11.59 26.79 0.26
C ILE A 89 -11.73 25.73 -0.85
N THR A 90 -10.63 25.05 -1.18
CA THR A 90 -10.62 24.03 -2.23
C THR A 90 -11.58 22.89 -1.90
N PHE A 91 -11.50 22.32 -0.69
CA PHE A 91 -12.39 21.22 -0.32
C PHE A 91 -13.84 21.67 -0.11
N ALA A 92 -14.09 22.92 0.26
CA ALA A 92 -15.45 23.46 0.34
C ALA A 92 -16.08 23.55 -1.05
N VAL A 93 -15.34 24.10 -2.02
CA VAL A 93 -15.77 24.17 -3.41
C VAL A 93 -15.97 22.76 -3.98
N LEU A 94 -15.04 21.83 -3.76
CA LEU A 94 -15.17 20.45 -4.25
C LEU A 94 -16.35 19.71 -3.63
N ALA A 95 -16.64 19.93 -2.34
CA ALA A 95 -17.83 19.36 -1.70
C ALA A 95 -19.11 19.85 -2.38
N LEU A 96 -19.21 21.16 -2.66
CA LEU A 96 -20.34 21.75 -3.38
C LEU A 96 -20.45 21.24 -4.81
N LEU A 97 -19.34 21.15 -5.53
CA LEU A 97 -19.31 20.62 -6.90
C LEU A 97 -19.71 19.14 -6.95
N THR A 98 -19.25 18.34 -5.98
CA THR A 98 -19.60 16.92 -5.90
C THR A 98 -21.09 16.76 -5.60
N ASN A 99 -21.61 17.52 -4.63
CA ASN A 99 -23.04 17.51 -4.33
C ASN A 99 -23.89 17.96 -5.54
N GLY A 100 -23.47 19.02 -6.23
CA GLY A 100 -24.14 19.49 -7.44
C GLY A 100 -24.09 18.47 -8.58
N PHE A 101 -22.96 17.79 -8.76
CA PHE A 101 -22.79 16.70 -9.74
C PHE A 101 -23.75 15.54 -9.44
N VAL A 102 -23.83 15.11 -8.18
CA VAL A 102 -24.74 14.04 -7.75
C VAL A 102 -26.20 14.37 -8.06
N GLN A 103 -26.62 15.61 -7.78
CA GLN A 103 -28.00 16.07 -8.04
C GLN A 103 -28.29 16.25 -9.53
N LEU A 104 -27.33 16.77 -10.31
CA LEU A 104 -27.52 17.04 -11.73
C LEU A 104 -27.61 15.76 -12.56
N PHE A 105 -26.86 14.72 -12.19
CA PHE A 105 -26.80 13.45 -12.92
C PHE A 105 -27.64 12.33 -12.28
N ASP A 106 -28.45 12.66 -11.28
CA ASP A 106 -29.33 11.71 -10.55
C ASP A 106 -28.63 10.41 -10.18
N LEU A 107 -27.47 10.53 -9.51
CA LEU A 107 -26.65 9.37 -9.22
C LEU A 107 -27.32 8.44 -8.19
N PRO A 108 -27.20 7.11 -8.35
CA PRO A 108 -27.76 6.16 -7.41
C PRO A 108 -27.06 6.23 -6.06
N TYR A 109 -27.75 5.72 -5.03
CA TYR A 109 -27.26 5.71 -3.64
C TYR A 109 -26.93 7.10 -3.08
N GLU A 110 -27.71 8.11 -3.46
CA GLU A 110 -27.52 9.51 -3.03
C GLU A 110 -27.33 9.64 -1.51
N GLY A 111 -28.13 8.92 -0.71
CA GLY A 111 -28.01 8.92 0.75
C GLY A 111 -26.62 8.50 1.25
N ALA A 112 -26.02 7.47 0.65
CA ALA A 112 -24.67 7.05 0.97
C ALA A 112 -23.65 8.12 0.53
N ILE A 113 -23.79 8.69 -0.67
CA ILE A 113 -22.88 9.75 -1.16
C ILE A 113 -22.93 10.99 -0.25
N ARG A 114 -24.11 11.42 0.19
CA ARG A 114 -24.27 12.55 1.12
C ARG A 114 -23.50 12.31 2.43
N LEU A 115 -23.49 11.08 2.95
CA LEU A 115 -22.67 10.73 4.12
C LEU A 115 -21.17 10.78 3.81
N GLN A 116 -20.75 10.34 2.62
CA GLN A 116 -19.36 10.41 2.18
C GLN A 116 -18.85 11.86 2.07
N LEU A 117 -19.72 12.86 1.88
CA LEU A 117 -19.30 14.27 1.84
C LEU A 117 -18.65 14.72 3.16
N LEU A 118 -18.90 14.05 4.28
CA LEU A 118 -18.20 14.30 5.55
C LEU A 118 -16.68 14.11 5.44
N PHE A 119 -16.20 13.29 4.50
CA PHE A 119 -14.77 13.15 4.26
C PHE A 119 -14.11 14.45 3.76
N TYR A 120 -14.85 15.36 3.12
CA TYR A 120 -14.32 16.69 2.81
C TYR A 120 -14.00 17.49 4.07
N VAL A 121 -14.81 17.38 5.12
CA VAL A 121 -14.50 17.99 6.44
C VAL A 121 -13.23 17.38 7.01
N GLY A 122 -13.08 16.05 6.90
CA GLY A 122 -11.83 15.36 7.23
C GLY A 122 -10.64 15.95 6.47
N ALA A 123 -10.75 16.12 5.16
CA ALA A 123 -9.70 16.66 4.29
C ALA A 123 -9.35 18.14 4.62
N MET A 124 -10.34 18.97 4.97
CA MET A 124 -10.11 20.34 5.45
C MET A 124 -9.29 20.37 6.74
N LEU A 125 -9.54 19.42 7.66
CA LEU A 125 -8.89 19.36 8.96
C LEU A 125 -7.54 18.61 8.92
N ASP A 126 -7.20 17.95 7.83
CA ASP A 126 -5.94 17.22 7.72
C ASP A 126 -4.75 18.18 7.64
N ILE A 127 -4.00 18.25 8.74
CA ILE A 127 -2.76 19.03 8.87
C ILE A 127 -1.52 18.12 8.98
N SER A 128 -1.63 16.84 8.57
CA SER A 128 -0.53 15.86 8.59
C SER A 128 0.69 16.34 7.81
N TRP A 129 0.48 17.06 6.71
CA TRP A 129 1.53 17.63 5.88
C TRP A 129 2.42 18.62 6.63
N LEU A 130 1.90 19.36 7.62
CA LEU A 130 2.69 20.29 8.43
C LEU A 130 3.72 19.52 9.23
N PHE A 131 3.27 18.53 10.01
CA PHE A 131 4.12 17.76 10.90
C PHE A 131 5.13 16.91 10.12
N ASN A 132 4.73 16.37 8.97
CA ASN A 132 5.67 15.68 8.08
C ASN A 132 6.70 16.65 7.49
N GLY A 133 6.29 17.85 7.06
CA GLY A 133 7.18 18.86 6.49
C GLY A 133 8.20 19.45 7.48
N ILE A 134 7.89 19.45 8.79
CA ILE A 134 8.82 19.89 9.85
C ILE A 134 9.54 18.71 10.53
N ASN A 135 9.56 17.52 9.89
CA ASN A 135 10.24 16.32 10.39
C ASN A 135 9.73 15.78 11.75
N LYS A 136 8.45 16.02 12.08
CA LYS A 136 7.74 15.44 13.23
C LYS A 136 6.80 14.29 12.82
N THR A 137 7.21 13.46 11.85
CA THR A 137 6.42 12.35 11.27
C THR A 137 5.88 11.36 12.28
N ARG A 138 6.59 11.13 13.40
CA ARG A 138 6.13 10.24 14.48
C ARG A 138 4.77 10.65 15.08
N ILE A 139 4.43 11.93 15.04
CA ILE A 139 3.12 12.42 15.50
C ILE A 139 2.00 11.89 14.58
N VAL A 140 2.23 11.92 13.27
CA VAL A 140 1.29 11.44 12.25
C VAL A 140 1.12 9.92 12.35
N VAL A 141 2.24 9.18 12.32
CA VAL A 141 2.22 7.70 12.35
C VAL A 141 1.52 7.17 13.61
N ARG A 142 1.80 7.74 14.78
CA ARG A 142 1.13 7.32 16.03
C ARG A 142 -0.36 7.63 16.02
N ARG A 143 -0.75 8.79 15.48
CA ARG A 143 -2.17 9.16 15.33
C ARG A 143 -2.88 8.17 14.42
N ASP A 144 -2.31 7.86 13.26
CA ASP A 144 -2.94 6.95 12.30
C ASP A 144 -3.09 5.56 12.89
N ALA A 145 -2.06 5.04 13.58
CA ALA A 145 -2.15 3.76 14.28
C ALA A 145 -3.25 3.74 15.35
N ILE A 146 -3.36 4.79 16.18
CA ILE A 146 -4.40 4.88 17.24
C ILE A 146 -5.79 4.94 16.62
N ILE A 147 -6.00 5.76 15.61
CA ILE A 147 -7.31 5.93 14.96
C ILE A 147 -7.73 4.66 14.21
N GLN A 148 -6.76 4.00 13.55
CA GLN A 148 -6.96 2.71 12.90
C GLN A 148 -7.40 1.62 13.87
N MET A 149 -6.91 1.62 15.10
CA MET A 149 -7.34 0.68 16.15
C MET A 149 -8.67 1.11 16.78
N ALA A 150 -8.82 2.40 17.09
CA ALA A 150 -9.98 2.95 17.78
C ALA A 150 -11.28 2.80 16.97
N ARG A 151 -11.22 2.80 15.64
CA ARG A 151 -12.40 2.60 14.78
C ARG A 151 -13.00 1.19 14.86
N PHE A 152 -12.26 0.18 15.35
CA PHE A 152 -12.74 -1.21 15.39
C PHE A 152 -13.85 -1.42 16.41
N VAL A 153 -13.71 -0.87 17.62
CA VAL A 153 -14.67 -1.07 18.71
C VAL A 153 -16.06 -0.51 18.36
N PRO A 154 -16.20 0.75 17.90
CA PRO A 154 -17.51 1.27 17.49
C PRO A 154 -18.09 0.51 16.30
N LEU A 155 -17.26 0.13 15.33
CA LEU A 155 -17.70 -0.62 14.16
C LEU A 155 -18.30 -1.97 14.57
N ILE A 156 -17.67 -2.70 15.49
CA ILE A 156 -18.24 -3.94 16.02
C ILE A 156 -19.55 -3.67 16.75
N ILE A 157 -19.65 -2.60 17.53
CA ILE A 157 -20.83 -2.34 18.37
C ILE A 157 -22.04 -1.93 17.50
N PHE A 158 -21.84 -1.04 16.53
CA PHE A 158 -22.92 -0.36 15.80
C PHE A 158 -23.23 -0.93 14.41
N VAL A 159 -22.36 -1.75 13.82
CA VAL A 159 -22.57 -2.33 12.48
C VAL A 159 -22.77 -3.83 12.61
N LYS A 160 -24.01 -4.28 12.47
CA LYS A 160 -24.44 -5.66 12.74
C LYS A 160 -25.14 -6.32 11.55
N SER A 161 -25.59 -5.54 10.58
CA SER A 161 -26.32 -6.01 9.42
C SER A 161 -26.03 -5.15 8.17
N PRO A 162 -26.43 -5.59 6.97
CA PRO A 162 -26.32 -4.79 5.75
C PRO A 162 -27.07 -3.45 5.81
N ASP A 163 -28.15 -3.38 6.60
CA ASP A 163 -28.95 -2.16 6.77
C ASP A 163 -28.20 -1.06 7.54
N ASP A 164 -27.15 -1.42 8.29
CA ASP A 164 -26.31 -0.49 9.05
C ASP A 164 -25.25 0.21 8.17
N LEU A 165 -25.37 0.16 6.84
CA LEU A 165 -24.45 0.79 5.90
C LEU A 165 -24.23 2.29 6.20
N ALA A 166 -25.30 3.01 6.52
CA ALA A 166 -25.20 4.43 6.87
C ALA A 166 -24.37 4.65 8.15
N ALA A 167 -24.58 3.83 9.18
CA ALA A 167 -23.80 3.88 10.41
C ALA A 167 -22.32 3.54 10.14
N PHE A 168 -22.05 2.55 9.28
CA PHE A 168 -20.70 2.20 8.85
C PHE A 168 -19.98 3.37 8.19
N ILE A 169 -20.60 4.01 7.19
CA ILE A 169 -20.00 5.17 6.49
C ILE A 169 -19.75 6.32 7.47
N LEU A 170 -20.73 6.61 8.33
CA LEU A 170 -20.64 7.69 9.33
C LEU A 170 -19.49 7.44 10.32
N LEU A 171 -19.31 6.21 10.80
CA LEU A 171 -18.21 5.85 11.69
C LEU A 171 -16.84 6.05 11.01
N LEU A 172 -16.70 5.66 9.75
CA LEU A 172 -15.45 5.88 9.01
C LEU A 172 -15.14 7.38 8.84
N ALA A 173 -16.15 8.18 8.51
CA ALA A 173 -15.98 9.62 8.36
C ALA A 173 -15.66 10.31 9.69
N ILE A 174 -16.42 10.02 10.75
CA ILE A 174 -16.22 10.61 12.09
C ILE A 174 -14.85 10.23 12.65
N THR A 175 -14.45 8.96 12.57
CA THR A 175 -13.13 8.53 13.07
C THR A 175 -11.99 9.20 12.31
N THR A 176 -12.15 9.43 11.00
CA THR A 176 -11.21 10.22 10.19
C THR A 176 -11.13 11.68 10.67
N ILE A 177 -12.29 12.32 10.88
CA ILE A 177 -12.37 13.70 11.39
C ILE A 177 -11.71 13.81 12.78
N ILE A 178 -12.05 12.92 13.72
CA ILE A 178 -11.45 12.87 15.05
C ILE A 178 -9.92 12.73 14.94
N GLY A 179 -9.45 11.82 14.09
CA GLY A 179 -8.03 11.62 13.85
C GLY A 179 -7.30 12.87 13.38
N ASN A 180 -7.92 13.63 12.49
CA ASN A 180 -7.37 14.89 12.01
C ASN A 180 -7.45 15.99 13.08
N VAL A 181 -8.55 16.11 13.82
CA VAL A 181 -8.74 17.07 14.93
C VAL A 181 -7.70 16.86 16.04
N VAL A 182 -7.35 15.62 16.38
CA VAL A 182 -6.33 15.33 17.42
C VAL A 182 -5.00 16.05 17.15
N MET A 183 -4.65 16.26 15.88
CA MET A 183 -3.43 16.97 15.52
C MET A 183 -3.47 18.47 15.82
N TRP A 184 -4.67 19.07 15.82
CA TRP A 184 -4.86 20.50 16.09
C TRP A 184 -4.48 20.85 17.54
N PHE A 185 -4.67 19.94 18.50
CA PHE A 185 -4.22 20.16 19.88
C PHE A 185 -2.69 20.33 20.01
N LYS A 186 -1.92 19.87 19.01
CA LYS A 186 -0.45 20.05 18.96
C LYS A 186 -0.02 21.29 18.16
N LEU A 187 -0.96 22.00 17.56
CA LEU A 187 -0.70 23.20 16.77
C LEU A 187 -0.12 24.35 17.61
N PRO A 188 -0.62 24.66 18.83
CA PRO A 188 -0.08 25.76 19.64
C PRO A 188 1.38 25.58 20.08
N GLN A 189 1.84 24.33 20.16
CA GLN A 189 3.24 24.01 20.48
C GLN A 189 4.17 24.22 19.27
N THR A 190 3.58 24.18 18.07
CA THR A 190 4.29 24.15 16.79
C THR A 190 4.30 25.51 16.10
N LEU A 191 3.22 26.28 16.21
CA LEU A 191 3.01 27.56 15.53
C LEU A 191 2.85 28.72 16.51
N VAL A 192 3.23 29.91 16.07
CA VAL A 192 2.94 31.19 16.72
C VAL A 192 1.80 31.93 16.01
N ARG A 193 1.15 32.88 16.70
CA ARG A 193 0.14 33.75 16.09
C ARG A 193 0.81 34.66 15.04
N VAL A 194 0.16 34.81 13.89
CA VAL A 194 0.62 35.64 12.76
C VAL A 194 -0.57 36.38 12.15
N ASP A 195 -0.28 37.50 11.48
CA ASP A 195 -1.27 38.24 10.70
C ASP A 195 -1.59 37.48 9.40
N VAL A 196 -2.82 36.99 9.29
CA VAL A 196 -3.31 36.16 8.18
C VAL A 196 -3.64 37.00 6.95
N ALA A 197 -3.84 38.32 7.09
CA ALA A 197 -4.25 39.20 5.99
C ALA A 197 -3.14 39.45 4.95
N ARG A 198 -1.88 39.18 5.29
CA ARG A 198 -0.71 39.45 4.43
C ARG A 198 -0.15 38.20 3.71
N ILE A 199 -0.91 37.11 3.68
CA ILE A 199 -0.42 35.84 3.12
C ILE A 199 -0.53 35.85 1.58
N PRO A 200 0.55 35.57 0.83
CA PRO A 200 0.54 35.58 -0.63
C PRO A 200 -0.14 34.33 -1.22
N ILE A 201 -1.47 34.23 -1.10
CA ILE A 201 -2.31 33.12 -1.59
C ILE A 201 -2.02 32.81 -3.07
N ARG A 202 -1.93 33.84 -3.92
CA ARG A 202 -1.67 33.70 -5.36
C ARG A 202 -0.34 32.98 -5.66
N ARG A 203 0.68 33.20 -4.82
CA ARG A 203 1.98 32.52 -4.97
C ARG A 203 1.85 31.04 -4.65
N HIS A 204 1.16 30.69 -3.57
CA HIS A 204 0.92 29.30 -3.18
C HIS A 204 0.13 28.55 -4.26
N MET A 205 -0.95 29.13 -4.79
CA MET A 205 -1.76 28.51 -5.85
C MET A 205 -0.94 28.23 -7.13
N ARG A 206 -0.12 29.20 -7.57
CA ARG A 206 0.73 29.03 -8.76
C ARG A 206 1.71 27.86 -8.59
N LEU A 207 2.32 27.72 -7.41
CA LEU A 207 3.28 26.65 -7.14
C LEU A 207 2.57 25.29 -6.96
N MET A 208 1.40 25.27 -6.32
CA MET A 208 0.61 24.04 -6.14
C MET A 208 0.16 23.43 -7.48
N THR A 209 0.00 24.22 -8.54
CA THR A 209 -0.44 23.72 -9.86
C THR A 209 0.50 22.66 -10.43
N THR A 210 1.82 22.82 -10.25
CA THR A 210 2.80 21.80 -10.69
C THR A 210 2.66 20.48 -9.91
N PHE A 211 2.40 20.57 -8.60
CA PHE A 211 2.18 19.39 -7.76
C PHE A 211 0.83 18.73 -8.00
N PHE A 212 -0.17 19.52 -8.40
CA PHE A 212 -1.46 19.02 -8.86
C PHE A 212 -1.29 18.12 -10.08
N LEU A 213 -0.60 18.59 -11.13
CA LEU A 213 -0.33 17.78 -12.32
C LEU A 213 0.40 16.47 -11.99
N ALA A 214 1.34 16.48 -11.03
CA ALA A 214 2.03 15.27 -10.58
C ALA A 214 1.15 14.31 -9.75
N ALA A 215 0.06 14.82 -9.15
CA ALA A 215 -0.84 14.07 -8.28
C ALA A 215 -2.03 13.46 -9.03
N ILE A 216 -2.45 14.00 -10.18
CA ILE A 216 -3.64 13.54 -10.92
C ILE A 216 -3.53 12.05 -11.26
N LEU A 217 -2.49 11.65 -12.00
CA LEU A 217 -2.39 10.29 -12.53
C LEU A 217 -2.39 9.22 -11.42
N PRO A 218 -1.56 9.31 -10.37
CA PRO A 218 -1.57 8.29 -9.31
C PRO A 218 -2.93 8.16 -8.59
N GLN A 219 -3.65 9.27 -8.42
CA GLN A 219 -4.93 9.26 -7.71
C GLN A 219 -6.08 8.77 -8.61
N LEU A 220 -6.03 9.09 -9.90
CA LEU A 220 -6.92 8.45 -10.88
C LEU A 220 -6.70 6.94 -10.90
N ALA A 221 -5.47 6.45 -11.06
CA ALA A 221 -5.21 5.01 -11.06
C ALA A 221 -5.67 4.31 -9.75
N LEU A 222 -5.67 5.02 -8.61
CA LEU A 222 -6.09 4.46 -7.33
C LEU A 222 -7.61 4.28 -7.20
N TYR A 223 -8.41 5.21 -7.72
CA TYR A 223 -9.87 5.23 -7.49
C TYR A 223 -10.71 5.03 -8.75
N LEU A 224 -10.18 5.37 -9.93
CA LEU A 224 -10.94 5.39 -11.19
C LEU A 224 -11.52 4.03 -11.55
N ASN A 225 -10.78 2.93 -11.39
CA ASN A 225 -11.32 1.60 -11.69
C ASN A 225 -12.59 1.29 -10.90
N LYS A 226 -12.62 1.66 -9.60
CA LYS A 226 -13.78 1.44 -8.73
C LYS A 226 -14.98 2.28 -9.17
N VAL A 227 -14.72 3.51 -9.63
CA VAL A 227 -15.74 4.37 -10.20
C VAL A 227 -16.27 3.72 -11.49
N LEU A 228 -15.42 3.41 -12.46
CA LEU A 228 -15.84 2.88 -13.78
C LEU A 228 -16.54 1.53 -13.71
N LEU A 229 -16.11 0.62 -12.83
CA LEU A 229 -16.69 -0.72 -12.72
C LEU A 229 -18.19 -0.71 -12.39
N PHE A 230 -18.64 0.29 -11.63
CA PHE A 230 -20.06 0.43 -11.32
C PHE A 230 -20.94 0.57 -12.57
N TRP A 231 -20.47 1.26 -13.61
CA TRP A 231 -21.25 1.47 -14.83
C TRP A 231 -21.36 0.22 -15.71
N HIS A 232 -20.47 -0.76 -15.53
CA HIS A 232 -20.50 -1.99 -16.32
C HIS A 232 -21.23 -3.11 -15.57
N ASP A 233 -20.81 -3.43 -14.34
CA ASP A 233 -21.28 -4.62 -13.62
C ASP A 233 -21.95 -4.32 -12.26
N GLY A 234 -22.10 -3.04 -11.89
CA GLY A 234 -22.73 -2.64 -10.62
C GLY A 234 -21.82 -2.72 -9.40
N VAL A 235 -22.39 -2.59 -8.21
CA VAL A 235 -21.64 -2.41 -6.95
C VAL A 235 -20.96 -3.68 -6.44
N ASP A 236 -21.51 -4.85 -6.75
CA ASP A 236 -20.98 -6.14 -6.29
C ASP A 236 -19.57 -6.40 -6.83
N GLU A 237 -19.35 -6.01 -8.07
CA GLU A 237 -18.08 -6.13 -8.79
C GLU A 237 -17.05 -5.11 -8.33
N VAL A 238 -17.52 -3.92 -7.95
CA VAL A 238 -16.67 -2.92 -7.27
C VAL A 238 -16.14 -3.49 -5.94
N ALA A 239 -16.99 -4.18 -5.16
CA ALA A 239 -16.57 -4.86 -3.93
C ALA A 239 -15.59 -6.01 -4.20
N SER A 240 -15.86 -6.84 -5.21
CA SER A 240 -14.97 -7.94 -5.62
C SER A 240 -13.59 -7.42 -6.01
N TYR A 241 -13.53 -6.44 -6.90
CA TYR A 241 -12.27 -5.84 -7.34
C TYR A 241 -11.50 -5.19 -6.18
N TYR A 242 -12.16 -4.41 -5.34
CA TYR A 242 -11.53 -3.79 -4.17
C TYR A 242 -10.92 -4.84 -3.24
N SER A 243 -11.65 -5.93 -2.99
CA SER A 243 -11.22 -6.99 -2.08
C SER A 243 -10.00 -7.72 -2.62
N ALA A 244 -10.03 -8.09 -3.91
CA ALA A 244 -8.89 -8.69 -4.60
C ALA A 244 -7.66 -7.75 -4.61
N GLU A 245 -7.88 -6.47 -4.93
CA GLU A 245 -6.83 -5.45 -4.97
C GLU A 245 -6.20 -5.26 -3.58
N LEU A 246 -6.98 -5.27 -2.50
CA LEU A 246 -6.47 -5.15 -1.13
C LEU A 246 -5.59 -6.34 -0.76
N MET A 247 -6.02 -7.57 -1.05
CA MET A 247 -5.23 -8.78 -0.80
C MET A 247 -3.89 -8.75 -1.52
N VAL A 248 -3.88 -8.31 -2.79
CA VAL A 248 -2.67 -8.17 -3.61
C VAL A 248 -1.76 -7.05 -3.08
N LYS A 249 -2.31 -5.91 -2.67
CA LYS A 249 -1.55 -4.80 -2.07
C LYS A 249 -0.84 -5.22 -0.78
N VAL A 250 -1.49 -5.99 0.07
CA VAL A 250 -0.84 -6.54 1.27
C VAL A 250 0.31 -7.47 0.90
N GLY A 251 0.12 -8.34 -0.10
CA GLY A 251 1.18 -9.20 -0.63
C GLY A 251 2.40 -8.39 -1.09
N ILE A 252 2.18 -7.30 -1.84
CA ILE A 252 3.24 -6.37 -2.25
C ILE A 252 3.92 -5.74 -1.03
N ALA A 253 3.15 -5.23 -0.06
CA ALA A 253 3.69 -4.58 1.13
C ALA A 253 4.62 -5.47 1.96
N LEU A 254 4.29 -6.77 2.07
CA LEU A 254 5.14 -7.76 2.73
C LEU A 254 6.51 -7.89 2.04
N VAL A 255 6.54 -7.88 0.70
CA VAL A 255 7.80 -7.95 -0.05
C VAL A 255 8.60 -6.65 0.05
N LEU A 256 7.92 -5.50 0.02
CA LEU A 256 8.57 -4.18 0.12
C LEU A 256 9.40 -3.99 1.39
N GLY A 257 8.99 -4.61 2.51
CA GLY A 257 9.72 -4.56 3.76
C GLY A 257 11.20 -4.99 3.61
N ILE A 258 11.48 -5.96 2.73
CA ILE A 258 12.83 -6.42 2.43
C ILE A 258 13.60 -5.35 1.64
N GLY A 259 13.00 -4.79 0.59
CA GLY A 259 13.64 -3.77 -0.24
C GLY A 259 14.06 -2.52 0.56
N ILE A 260 13.23 -2.11 1.51
CA ILE A 260 13.52 -1.00 2.44
C ILE A 260 14.70 -1.35 3.36
N ALA A 261 14.74 -2.57 3.91
CA ALA A 261 15.81 -2.99 4.80
C ALA A 261 17.19 -2.97 4.10
N MET A 262 17.22 -3.24 2.79
CA MET A 262 18.45 -3.25 1.98
C MET A 262 18.93 -1.86 1.59
N MET A 263 18.02 -0.89 1.51
CA MET A 263 18.30 0.49 1.08
C MET A 263 19.42 1.16 1.90
N GLY A 264 19.49 0.87 3.21
CA GLY A 264 20.53 1.42 4.08
C GLY A 264 21.95 1.00 3.72
N ARG A 265 22.13 -0.20 3.14
CA ARG A 265 23.44 -0.68 2.66
C ARG A 265 23.89 0.08 1.43
N VAL A 266 22.97 0.36 0.51
CA VAL A 266 23.26 1.12 -0.72
C VAL A 266 23.69 2.55 -0.42
N VAL A 267 23.04 3.21 0.55
CA VAL A 267 23.44 4.57 0.99
C VAL A 267 24.87 4.57 1.51
N GLU A 268 25.24 3.55 2.31
CA GLU A 268 26.58 3.44 2.87
C GLU A 268 27.63 3.12 1.79
N GLN A 269 27.38 2.12 0.93
CA GLN A 269 28.26 1.79 -0.20
C GLN A 269 28.48 2.98 -1.12
N ARG A 270 27.41 3.76 -1.36
CA ARG A 270 27.51 4.98 -2.16
C ARG A 270 28.37 6.04 -1.48
N ARG A 271 28.24 6.21 -0.16
CA ARG A 271 29.09 7.12 0.63
C ARG A 271 30.57 6.73 0.57
N GLN A 272 30.85 5.42 0.51
CA GLN A 272 32.20 4.86 0.38
C GLN A 272 32.74 4.88 -1.06
N GLY A 273 31.93 5.27 -2.05
CA GLY A 273 32.32 5.27 -3.46
C GLY A 273 32.35 3.88 -4.12
N ASP A 274 31.81 2.84 -3.45
CA ASP A 274 31.78 1.47 -3.98
C ASP A 274 30.69 1.28 -5.03
N ALA A 275 31.02 1.61 -6.28
CA ALA A 275 30.11 1.45 -7.41
C ALA A 275 29.71 -0.03 -7.66
N SER A 276 30.62 -0.96 -7.38
CA SER A 276 30.39 -2.39 -7.60
C SER A 276 29.39 -2.98 -6.60
N GLY A 277 29.51 -2.61 -5.32
CA GLY A 277 28.57 -2.99 -4.27
C GLY A 277 27.18 -2.38 -4.47
N VAL A 278 27.11 -1.11 -4.93
CA VAL A 278 25.84 -0.49 -5.31
C VAL A 278 25.17 -1.28 -6.44
N GLN A 279 25.92 -1.63 -7.48
CA GLN A 279 25.41 -2.43 -8.59
C GLN A 279 24.94 -3.82 -8.13
N GLN A 280 25.71 -4.48 -7.26
CA GLN A 280 25.36 -5.78 -6.70
C GLN A 280 24.05 -5.73 -5.91
N SER A 281 23.85 -4.65 -5.15
CA SER A 281 22.65 -4.48 -4.34
C SER A 281 21.35 -4.42 -5.15
N PHE A 282 21.39 -4.00 -6.42
CA PHE A 282 20.21 -4.08 -7.30
C PHE A 282 19.84 -5.54 -7.62
N TYR A 283 20.83 -6.39 -7.91
CA TYR A 283 20.60 -7.81 -8.15
C TYR A 283 20.12 -8.51 -6.89
N ASP A 284 20.77 -8.25 -5.75
CA ASP A 284 20.38 -8.83 -4.47
C ASP A 284 18.94 -8.42 -4.10
N ALA A 285 18.55 -7.16 -4.36
CA ALA A 285 17.20 -6.68 -4.07
C ALA A 285 16.15 -7.38 -4.93
N VAL A 286 16.41 -7.55 -6.23
CA VAL A 286 15.52 -8.30 -7.12
C VAL A 286 15.48 -9.77 -6.72
N GLU A 287 16.61 -10.38 -6.40
CA GLU A 287 16.66 -11.79 -6.00
C GLU A 287 15.86 -12.07 -4.72
N ASN A 288 16.12 -11.30 -3.65
CA ASN A 288 15.41 -11.45 -2.37
C ASN A 288 13.92 -11.14 -2.51
N SER A 289 13.56 -10.11 -3.28
CA SER A 289 12.14 -9.80 -3.52
C SER A 289 11.45 -10.88 -4.35
N THR A 290 12.13 -11.47 -5.34
CA THR A 290 11.59 -12.60 -6.13
C THR A 290 11.29 -13.80 -5.24
N ALA A 291 12.25 -14.16 -4.37
CA ALA A 291 12.13 -15.31 -3.50
C ALA A 291 10.84 -15.27 -2.66
N LEU A 292 10.46 -14.08 -2.17
CA LEU A 292 9.24 -13.91 -1.39
C LEU A 292 8.00 -13.64 -2.26
N ALA A 293 8.14 -12.82 -3.32
CA ALA A 293 7.02 -12.44 -4.16
C ALA A 293 6.38 -13.64 -4.89
N ILE A 294 7.19 -14.61 -5.32
CA ILE A 294 6.66 -15.78 -6.05
C ILE A 294 5.82 -16.66 -5.14
N ILE A 295 6.29 -17.00 -3.93
CA ILE A 295 5.50 -17.83 -3.01
C ILE A 295 4.21 -17.12 -2.57
N ILE A 296 4.26 -15.80 -2.36
CA ILE A 296 3.07 -15.01 -2.04
C ILE A 296 2.11 -14.99 -3.25
N ALA A 297 2.59 -14.74 -4.46
CA ALA A 297 1.77 -14.70 -5.66
C ALA A 297 1.08 -16.05 -5.92
N VAL A 298 1.83 -17.16 -5.83
CA VAL A 298 1.28 -18.51 -6.01
C VAL A 298 0.24 -18.83 -4.92
N GLY A 299 0.53 -18.49 -3.66
CA GLY A 299 -0.41 -18.67 -2.56
C GLY A 299 -1.70 -17.84 -2.73
N VAL A 300 -1.58 -16.57 -3.10
CA VAL A 300 -2.72 -15.67 -3.34
C VAL A 300 -3.54 -16.11 -4.56
N ALA A 301 -2.90 -16.55 -5.65
CA ALA A 301 -3.60 -17.02 -6.83
C ALA A 301 -4.39 -18.30 -6.55
N ILE A 302 -3.78 -19.29 -5.88
CA ILE A 302 -4.37 -20.63 -5.75
C ILE A 302 -5.14 -20.75 -4.44
N VAL A 303 -4.45 -20.67 -3.30
CA VAL A 303 -5.08 -20.81 -1.97
C VAL A 303 -6.00 -19.63 -1.68
N GLY A 304 -5.63 -18.43 -2.13
CA GLY A 304 -6.43 -17.23 -1.99
C GLY A 304 -7.79 -17.36 -2.68
N SER A 305 -7.85 -17.97 -3.87
CA SER A 305 -9.11 -18.17 -4.59
C SER A 305 -10.15 -18.99 -3.82
N GLN A 306 -9.71 -20.01 -3.08
CA GLN A 306 -10.57 -20.78 -2.18
C GLN A 306 -10.81 -20.08 -0.84
N THR A 307 -9.81 -19.35 -0.35
CA THR A 307 -9.88 -18.65 0.93
C THR A 307 -10.99 -17.61 0.94
N VAL A 308 -11.28 -17.00 -0.21
CA VAL A 308 -12.36 -16.04 -0.42
C VAL A 308 -13.70 -16.51 0.19
N TYR A 309 -14.09 -17.78 0.01
CA TYR A 309 -15.40 -18.26 0.45
C TYR A 309 -15.60 -18.18 1.97
N TRP A 310 -14.57 -18.47 2.76
CA TRP A 310 -14.64 -18.36 4.23
C TRP A 310 -14.12 -17.02 4.75
N PHE A 311 -13.28 -16.32 3.98
CA PHE A 311 -12.66 -15.06 4.38
C PHE A 311 -13.55 -13.85 4.09
N LEU A 312 -14.28 -13.86 2.98
CA LEU A 312 -15.19 -12.78 2.58
C LEU A 312 -16.67 -13.21 2.62
N GLY A 313 -16.93 -14.50 2.37
CA GLY A 313 -18.27 -15.06 2.26
C GLY A 313 -18.55 -15.58 0.86
N ILE A 314 -19.65 -16.32 0.71
CA ILE A 314 -20.00 -17.02 -0.53
C ILE A 314 -20.29 -16.08 -1.70
N ASP A 315 -20.81 -14.88 -1.41
CA ASP A 315 -21.16 -13.88 -2.42
C ASP A 315 -19.91 -13.41 -3.21
N TYR A 316 -18.71 -13.47 -2.61
CA TYR A 316 -17.48 -12.96 -3.19
C TYR A 316 -16.76 -13.92 -4.15
N GLU A 317 -17.42 -14.96 -4.68
CA GLU A 317 -16.81 -15.99 -5.54
C GLU A 317 -15.89 -15.43 -6.64
N GLN A 318 -16.32 -14.33 -7.27
CA GLN A 318 -15.59 -13.71 -8.37
C GLN A 318 -14.20 -13.17 -8.00
N VAL A 319 -13.95 -12.88 -6.71
CA VAL A 319 -12.63 -12.47 -6.21
C VAL A 319 -11.58 -13.52 -6.57
N GLY A 320 -11.92 -14.81 -6.54
CA GLY A 320 -10.98 -15.88 -6.93
C GLY A 320 -10.49 -15.75 -8.37
N ALA A 321 -11.39 -15.47 -9.31
CA ALA A 321 -11.03 -15.27 -10.72
C ALA A 321 -10.14 -14.03 -10.91
N ILE A 322 -10.43 -12.94 -10.18
CA ILE A 322 -9.64 -11.70 -10.23
C ILE A 322 -8.22 -11.94 -9.66
N LEU A 323 -8.10 -12.71 -8.58
CA LEU A 323 -6.82 -13.03 -7.94
C LEU A 323 -5.89 -13.83 -8.86
N HIS A 324 -6.41 -14.71 -9.72
CA HIS A 324 -5.58 -15.43 -10.71
C HIS A 324 -4.77 -14.49 -11.61
N VAL A 325 -5.28 -13.29 -11.91
CA VAL A 325 -4.57 -12.27 -12.70
C VAL A 325 -3.79 -11.33 -11.81
N LEU A 326 -4.43 -10.75 -10.79
CA LEU A 326 -3.79 -9.72 -9.95
C LEU A 326 -2.64 -10.26 -9.10
N ALA A 327 -2.59 -11.56 -8.79
CA ALA A 327 -1.46 -12.14 -8.06
C ALA A 327 -0.12 -11.95 -8.81
N PHE A 328 -0.13 -11.92 -10.14
CA PHE A 328 1.08 -11.64 -10.93
C PHE A 328 1.60 -10.20 -10.74
N VAL A 329 0.71 -9.25 -10.41
CA VAL A 329 1.10 -7.87 -10.06
C VAL A 329 2.03 -7.88 -8.86
N ILE A 330 1.88 -8.82 -7.93
CA ILE A 330 2.78 -8.94 -6.76
C ILE A 330 4.23 -9.11 -7.21
N VAL A 331 4.49 -9.99 -8.18
CA VAL A 331 5.85 -10.25 -8.69
C VAL A 331 6.40 -9.03 -9.42
N VAL A 332 5.64 -8.50 -10.37
CA VAL A 332 6.08 -7.38 -11.23
C VAL A 332 6.30 -6.11 -10.40
N ALA A 333 5.36 -5.79 -9.51
CA ALA A 333 5.45 -4.64 -8.62
C ALA A 333 6.62 -4.79 -7.64
N SER A 334 6.84 -5.98 -7.08
CA SER A 334 7.96 -6.23 -6.17
C SER A 334 9.30 -5.96 -6.82
N TRP A 335 9.50 -6.38 -8.07
CA TRP A 335 10.72 -6.07 -8.82
C TRP A 335 10.85 -4.58 -9.06
N ARG A 336 9.80 -3.94 -9.56
CA ARG A 336 9.84 -2.50 -9.88
C ARG A 336 10.12 -1.67 -8.64
N TYR A 337 9.41 -1.92 -7.54
CA TYR A 337 9.61 -1.17 -6.31
C TYR A 337 10.96 -1.46 -5.67
N SER A 338 11.47 -2.69 -5.71
CA SER A 338 12.80 -3.01 -5.20
C SER A 338 13.89 -2.25 -5.97
N LEU A 339 13.80 -2.21 -7.30
CA LEU A 339 14.68 -1.42 -8.16
C LEU A 339 14.56 0.08 -7.88
N ALA A 340 13.32 0.58 -7.74
CA ALA A 340 13.03 1.98 -7.43
C ALA A 340 13.66 2.43 -6.10
N LEU A 341 13.56 1.60 -5.05
CA LEU A 341 14.15 1.88 -3.74
C LEU A 341 15.68 1.92 -3.80
N GLN A 342 16.31 0.99 -4.52
CA GLN A 342 17.77 1.01 -4.68
C GLN A 342 18.23 2.19 -5.54
N GLN A 343 17.49 2.55 -6.58
CA GLN A 343 17.79 3.74 -7.39
C GLN A 343 17.68 5.01 -6.55
N LEU A 344 16.64 5.14 -5.72
CA LEU A 344 16.48 6.27 -4.83
C LEU A 344 17.63 6.40 -3.82
N ALA A 345 18.20 5.27 -3.37
CA ALA A 345 19.36 5.26 -2.50
C ALA A 345 20.67 5.60 -3.24
N ALA A 346 20.79 5.20 -4.51
CA ALA A 346 22.00 5.34 -5.31
C ALA A 346 22.13 6.73 -5.98
N GLU A 347 21.02 7.31 -6.43
CA GLU A 347 20.96 8.56 -7.18
C GLU A 347 20.42 9.73 -6.34
N ARG A 348 20.92 10.95 -6.60
CA ARG A 348 20.39 12.19 -5.99
C ARG A 348 19.24 12.84 -6.79
N GLY A 349 18.66 12.15 -7.77
CA GLY A 349 17.71 12.72 -8.73
C GLY A 349 16.34 12.03 -8.76
N PHE A 350 15.30 12.68 -8.24
CA PHE A 350 13.92 12.14 -8.21
C PHE A 350 13.26 12.04 -9.60
N ARG A 351 13.77 12.77 -10.61
CA ARG A 351 13.15 12.86 -11.95
C ARG A 351 13.25 11.56 -12.75
N ASN A 352 14.38 10.86 -12.67
CA ASN A 352 14.60 9.59 -13.37
C ASN A 352 13.74 8.45 -12.80
N LEU A 353 13.34 8.57 -11.53
CA LEU A 353 12.47 7.63 -10.84
C LEU A 353 10.98 7.87 -11.13
N SER A 354 10.58 9.14 -11.20
CA SER A 354 9.16 9.52 -11.33
C SER A 354 8.62 9.35 -12.77
N MET A 355 9.44 9.63 -13.79
CA MET A 355 8.97 9.60 -15.19
C MET A 355 8.45 8.23 -15.65
N PRO A 356 9.13 7.09 -15.42
CA PRO A 356 8.61 5.76 -15.76
C PRO A 356 7.24 5.47 -15.15
N VAL A 357 7.07 5.83 -13.86
CA VAL A 357 5.84 5.60 -13.11
C VAL A 357 4.70 6.46 -13.68
N GLN A 358 4.95 7.74 -13.95
CA GLN A 358 3.94 8.64 -14.51
C GLN A 358 3.46 8.20 -15.89
N ILE A 359 4.36 7.73 -16.77
CA ILE A 359 3.99 7.22 -18.09
C ILE A 359 3.10 5.98 -17.97
N ALA A 360 3.51 5.01 -17.15
CA ALA A 360 2.74 3.78 -16.97
C ALA A 360 1.39 4.01 -16.27
N THR A 361 1.33 4.95 -15.34
CA THR A 361 0.09 5.35 -14.67
C THR A 361 -0.84 6.10 -15.63
N GLY A 362 -0.27 6.93 -16.53
CA GLY A 362 -1.02 7.52 -17.63
C GLY A 362 -1.63 6.48 -18.55
N LEU A 363 -0.85 5.46 -18.94
CA LEU A 363 -1.35 4.33 -19.72
C LEU A 363 -2.47 3.58 -18.98
N ASN A 364 -2.31 3.33 -17.68
CA ASN A 364 -3.33 2.71 -16.85
C ASN A 364 -4.66 3.47 -16.92
N VAL A 365 -4.63 4.79 -16.70
CA VAL A 365 -5.82 5.65 -16.74
C VAL A 365 -6.49 5.62 -18.12
N VAL A 366 -5.71 5.74 -19.20
CA VAL A 366 -6.24 5.72 -20.57
C VAL A 366 -6.90 4.37 -20.89
N LEU A 367 -6.22 3.27 -20.59
CA LEU A 367 -6.77 1.93 -20.81
C LEU A 367 -8.00 1.68 -19.94
N SER A 368 -7.98 2.11 -18.67
CA SER A 368 -9.12 1.98 -17.77
C SER A 368 -10.35 2.68 -18.31
N LEU A 369 -10.23 3.94 -18.75
CA LEU A 369 -11.34 4.69 -19.37
C LEU A 369 -11.85 4.03 -20.65
N ALA A 370 -10.95 3.46 -21.45
CA ALA A 370 -11.30 2.89 -22.75
C ALA A 370 -11.90 1.49 -22.67
N LEU A 371 -11.50 0.66 -21.70
CA LEU A 371 -11.79 -0.78 -21.70
C LEU A 371 -12.71 -1.22 -20.56
N ILE A 372 -12.59 -0.66 -19.35
CA ILE A 372 -13.40 -1.10 -18.18
C ILE A 372 -14.90 -0.92 -18.45
N PRO A 373 -15.38 0.18 -19.04
CA PRO A 373 -16.81 0.34 -19.33
C PRO A 373 -17.40 -0.68 -20.32
N TRP A 374 -16.58 -1.51 -20.98
CA TRP A 374 -17.01 -2.48 -22.00
C TRP A 374 -16.65 -3.93 -21.67
N LEU A 375 -15.63 -4.14 -20.83
CA LEU A 375 -15.05 -5.46 -20.55
C LEU A 375 -15.02 -5.80 -19.05
N GLY A 376 -15.54 -4.90 -18.20
CA GLY A 376 -15.78 -5.14 -16.78
C GLY A 376 -14.54 -5.42 -15.92
N VAL A 377 -14.75 -6.20 -14.85
CA VAL A 377 -13.76 -6.44 -13.80
C VAL A 377 -12.48 -7.10 -14.28
N MET A 378 -12.59 -8.03 -15.25
CA MET A 378 -11.42 -8.78 -15.71
C MET A 378 -10.50 -7.88 -16.53
N ALA A 379 -11.05 -6.93 -17.30
CA ALA A 379 -10.24 -5.91 -17.95
C ALA A 379 -9.51 -5.03 -16.94
N ALA A 380 -10.16 -4.62 -15.84
CA ALA A 380 -9.49 -3.85 -14.79
C ALA A 380 -8.27 -4.61 -14.22
N ALA A 381 -8.38 -5.93 -14.02
CA ALA A 381 -7.29 -6.76 -13.55
C ALA A 381 -6.13 -6.86 -14.56
N TRP A 382 -6.43 -7.10 -15.85
CA TRP A 382 -5.42 -7.14 -16.91
C TRP A 382 -4.74 -5.78 -17.12
N ILE A 383 -5.49 -4.69 -17.08
CA ILE A 383 -4.95 -3.33 -17.21
C ILE A 383 -3.98 -3.03 -16.08
N ALA A 384 -4.29 -3.43 -14.84
CA ALA A 384 -3.38 -3.29 -13.71
C ALA A 384 -2.06 -4.04 -13.96
N LEU A 385 -2.13 -5.30 -14.41
CA LEU A 385 -0.95 -6.11 -14.72
C LEU A 385 -0.12 -5.54 -15.87
N VAL A 386 -0.75 -5.20 -16.99
CA VAL A 386 -0.08 -4.64 -18.18
C VAL A 386 0.60 -3.31 -17.84
N SER A 387 -0.10 -2.44 -17.11
CA SER A 387 0.46 -1.14 -16.69
C SER A 387 1.67 -1.32 -15.77
N GLU A 388 1.61 -2.29 -14.86
CA GLU A 388 2.73 -2.59 -13.96
C GLU A 388 3.93 -3.16 -14.72
N ILE A 389 3.70 -4.02 -15.74
CA ILE A 389 4.75 -4.54 -16.62
C ILE A 389 5.40 -3.39 -17.40
N VAL A 390 4.60 -2.49 -17.98
CA VAL A 390 5.14 -1.30 -18.68
C VAL A 390 5.96 -0.44 -17.73
N ALA A 391 5.49 -0.22 -16.50
CA ALA A 391 6.23 0.53 -15.49
C ALA A 391 7.60 -0.13 -15.18
N LEU A 392 7.62 -1.45 -15.03
CA LEU A 392 8.85 -2.21 -14.81
C LEU A 392 9.80 -2.12 -16.00
N VAL A 393 9.30 -2.27 -17.23
CA VAL A 393 10.13 -2.18 -18.45
C VAL A 393 10.76 -0.79 -18.54
N LEU A 394 9.99 0.28 -18.35
CA LEU A 394 10.52 1.65 -18.35
C LEU A 394 11.55 1.88 -17.23
N GLN A 395 11.34 1.27 -16.06
CA GLN A 395 12.29 1.29 -14.93
C GLN A 395 13.60 0.54 -15.25
N LEU A 396 13.53 -0.58 -15.97
CA LEU A 396 14.72 -1.32 -16.41
C LEU A 396 15.47 -0.56 -17.50
N LEU A 397 14.75 0.12 -18.40
CA LEU A 397 15.36 0.96 -19.44
C LEU A 397 16.11 2.15 -18.85
N SER A 398 15.59 2.79 -17.79
CA SER A 398 16.31 3.87 -17.10
C SER A 398 17.58 3.35 -16.39
N LEU A 399 17.57 2.10 -15.94
CA LEU A 399 18.68 1.45 -15.25
C LEU A 399 19.62 0.65 -16.18
N ARG A 400 19.43 0.68 -17.50
CA ARG A 400 20.22 -0.13 -18.46
C ARG A 400 21.74 0.11 -18.41
N HIS A 401 22.16 1.28 -17.95
CA HIS A 401 23.56 1.64 -17.80
C HIS A 401 24.18 1.08 -16.51
N VAL A 402 23.34 0.71 -15.54
CA VAL A 402 23.75 0.16 -14.23
C VAL A 402 23.52 -1.36 -14.20
N ILE A 403 22.45 -1.88 -14.80
CA ILE A 403 22.03 -3.27 -14.67
C ILE A 403 22.07 -3.97 -16.02
N ARG A 404 22.58 -5.20 -16.03
CA ARG A 404 22.55 -6.11 -17.18
C ARG A 404 21.37 -7.06 -17.04
N LEU A 405 20.44 -7.03 -18.00
CA LEU A 405 19.19 -7.80 -17.95
C LEU A 405 19.43 -9.32 -17.83
N TRP A 406 20.41 -9.86 -18.55
CA TRP A 406 20.76 -11.29 -18.49
C TRP A 406 21.14 -11.77 -17.09
N ARG A 407 21.78 -10.89 -16.30
CA ARG A 407 22.15 -11.21 -14.92
C ARG A 407 20.95 -11.20 -13.97
N LEU A 408 19.92 -10.38 -14.25
CA LEU A 408 18.64 -10.46 -13.52
C LEU A 408 17.95 -11.79 -13.78
N VAL A 409 17.85 -12.20 -15.04
CA VAL A 409 17.24 -13.51 -15.40
C VAL A 409 17.99 -14.65 -14.71
N ALA A 410 19.32 -14.60 -14.67
CA ALA A 410 20.17 -15.62 -14.05
C ALA A 410 19.93 -15.80 -12.53
N VAL A 411 19.53 -14.75 -11.82
CA VAL A 411 19.21 -14.84 -10.38
C VAL A 411 17.74 -15.20 -10.10
N VAL A 412 16.83 -14.92 -11.03
CA VAL A 412 15.37 -15.06 -10.82
C VAL A 412 14.84 -16.45 -11.17
N TRP A 413 15.36 -17.10 -12.22
CA TRP A 413 14.72 -18.29 -12.82
C TRP A 413 14.50 -19.46 -11.85
N ARG A 414 15.39 -19.65 -10.88
CA ARG A 414 15.31 -20.73 -9.87
C ARG A 414 14.05 -20.60 -9.01
N TYR A 415 13.69 -19.37 -8.65
CA TYR A 415 12.49 -19.07 -7.88
C TYR A 415 11.22 -19.24 -8.72
N ILE A 416 11.28 -18.93 -10.02
CA ILE A 416 10.17 -19.20 -10.95
C ILE A 416 9.88 -20.70 -11.02
N VAL A 417 10.93 -21.53 -11.18
CA VAL A 417 10.78 -22.99 -11.17
C VAL A 417 10.19 -23.47 -9.84
N ALA A 418 10.68 -22.97 -8.71
CA ALA A 418 10.11 -23.27 -7.40
C ALA A 418 8.62 -22.89 -7.31
N GLY A 419 8.25 -21.71 -7.81
CA GLY A 419 6.87 -21.26 -7.87
C GLY A 419 5.96 -22.16 -8.71
N VAL A 420 6.43 -22.58 -9.89
CA VAL A 420 5.68 -23.49 -10.77
C VAL A 420 5.48 -24.85 -10.10
N VAL A 421 6.52 -25.42 -9.49
CA VAL A 421 6.41 -26.70 -8.76
C VAL A 421 5.41 -26.58 -7.61
N THR A 422 5.51 -25.52 -6.80
CA THR A 422 4.57 -25.24 -5.72
C THR A 422 3.14 -25.07 -6.25
N ALA A 423 2.96 -24.34 -7.36
CA ALA A 423 1.64 -24.13 -7.97
C ALA A 423 1.00 -25.45 -8.39
N VAL A 424 1.76 -26.35 -9.02
CA VAL A 424 1.27 -27.67 -9.44
C VAL A 424 0.80 -28.49 -8.23
N VAL A 425 1.59 -28.50 -7.14
CA VAL A 425 1.22 -29.24 -5.92
C VAL A 425 -0.05 -28.65 -5.29
N LEU A 426 -0.14 -27.33 -5.17
CA LEU A 426 -1.32 -26.68 -4.59
C LEU A 426 -2.58 -26.90 -5.45
N ILE A 427 -2.48 -26.80 -6.78
CA ILE A 427 -3.60 -27.10 -7.69
C ILE A 427 -4.05 -28.56 -7.53
N ALA A 428 -3.11 -29.51 -7.36
CA ALA A 428 -3.44 -30.91 -7.13
C ALA A 428 -4.19 -31.11 -5.80
N MET A 429 -3.79 -30.43 -4.73
CA MET A 429 -4.50 -30.45 -3.45
C MET A 429 -5.92 -29.87 -3.57
N VAL A 430 -6.05 -28.72 -4.21
CA VAL A 430 -7.35 -28.07 -4.47
C VAL A 430 -8.29 -28.99 -5.24
N ARG A 431 -7.79 -29.64 -6.29
CA ARG A 431 -8.56 -30.59 -7.11
C ARG A 431 -8.92 -31.88 -6.38
N ALA A 432 -8.19 -32.25 -5.33
CA ALA A 432 -8.50 -33.41 -4.49
C ALA A 432 -9.73 -33.20 -3.59
N GLY A 433 -10.39 -32.04 -3.68
CA GLY A 433 -11.66 -31.76 -2.97
C GLY A 433 -11.45 -31.27 -1.54
N VAL A 434 -10.31 -30.64 -1.24
CA VAL A 434 -10.06 -30.03 0.05
C VAL A 434 -11.11 -28.91 0.29
N PRO A 435 -11.90 -28.98 1.39
CA PRO A 435 -12.94 -27.99 1.63
C PRO A 435 -12.35 -26.59 1.88
N ALA A 436 -13.03 -25.56 1.38
CA ALA A 436 -12.70 -24.16 1.65
C ALA A 436 -13.00 -23.80 3.13
N TYR A 437 -12.08 -24.10 4.02
CA TYR A 437 -12.17 -23.82 5.45
C TYR A 437 -10.83 -23.36 6.03
N PRO A 438 -10.78 -22.46 7.03
CA PRO A 438 -9.54 -21.86 7.53
C PRO A 438 -8.40 -22.86 7.81
N LYS A 439 -8.71 -23.98 8.47
CA LYS A 439 -7.71 -25.00 8.83
C LYS A 439 -7.09 -25.68 7.60
N TYR A 440 -7.86 -25.86 6.53
CA TYR A 440 -7.40 -26.51 5.30
C TYR A 440 -6.62 -25.52 4.43
N SER A 441 -7.10 -24.29 4.28
CA SER A 441 -6.33 -23.24 3.60
C SER A 441 -4.99 -22.96 4.30
N ALA A 442 -4.95 -23.03 5.64
CA ALA A 442 -3.70 -22.94 6.40
C ALA A 442 -2.76 -24.14 6.13
N LEU A 443 -3.31 -25.35 6.02
CA LEU A 443 -2.54 -26.54 5.66
C LEU A 443 -1.97 -26.44 4.25
N GLU A 444 -2.77 -26.02 3.27
CA GLU A 444 -2.33 -25.80 1.88
C GLU A 444 -1.22 -24.75 1.83
N ALA A 445 -1.39 -23.62 2.51
CA ALA A 445 -0.35 -22.60 2.60
C ALA A 445 0.95 -23.14 3.24
N ALA A 446 0.84 -23.96 4.29
CA ALA A 446 1.99 -24.58 4.93
C ALA A 446 2.70 -25.58 4.01
N VAL A 447 1.95 -26.45 3.33
CA VAL A 447 2.50 -27.40 2.34
C VAL A 447 3.16 -26.65 1.20
N GLY A 448 2.50 -25.62 0.66
CA GLY A 448 3.06 -24.79 -0.41
C GLY A 448 4.38 -24.12 -0.01
N LEU A 449 4.45 -23.59 1.21
CA LEU A 449 5.66 -23.00 1.77
C LEU A 449 6.79 -24.03 1.91
N VAL A 450 6.48 -25.23 2.42
CA VAL A 450 7.47 -26.31 2.57
C VAL A 450 7.99 -26.78 1.21
N VAL A 451 7.10 -27.04 0.25
CA VAL A 451 7.48 -27.44 -1.12
C VAL A 451 8.37 -26.36 -1.76
N TYR A 452 7.96 -25.10 -1.65
CA TYR A 452 8.73 -23.99 -2.19
C TYR A 452 10.13 -23.91 -1.56
N ALA A 453 10.20 -24.00 -0.22
CA ALA A 453 11.47 -23.97 0.50
C ALA A 453 12.38 -25.13 0.10
N LEU A 454 11.86 -26.35 -0.04
CA LEU A 454 12.63 -27.51 -0.47
C LEU A 454 13.23 -27.31 -1.86
N VAL A 455 12.44 -26.81 -2.82
CA VAL A 455 12.94 -26.55 -4.17
C VAL A 455 13.99 -25.43 -4.15
N VAL A 456 13.76 -24.33 -3.42
CA VAL A 456 14.71 -23.23 -3.30
C VAL A 456 16.03 -23.65 -2.65
N VAL A 457 15.98 -24.54 -1.65
CA VAL A 457 17.16 -25.13 -1.01
C VAL A 457 17.90 -26.06 -1.96
N SER A 458 17.19 -26.86 -2.75
CA SER A 458 17.81 -27.78 -3.73
C SER A 458 18.65 -27.07 -4.80
N PHE A 459 18.36 -25.80 -5.07
CA PHE A 459 19.10 -24.97 -6.02
C PHE A 459 20.29 -24.20 -5.40
N ASP A 460 20.62 -24.46 -4.12
CA ASP A 460 21.72 -23.81 -3.39
C ASP A 460 21.73 -22.28 -3.52
N THR A 461 20.53 -21.70 -3.51
CA THR A 461 20.34 -20.27 -3.74
C THR A 461 21.03 -19.43 -2.65
N PRO A 462 21.50 -18.23 -2.97
CA PRO A 462 22.00 -17.25 -1.99
C PRO A 462 21.03 -17.05 -0.81
N VAL A 463 19.72 -17.00 -1.08
CA VAL A 463 18.68 -16.89 -0.06
C VAL A 463 18.64 -18.13 0.83
N ALA A 464 18.71 -19.34 0.27
CA ALA A 464 18.78 -20.57 1.07
C ALA A 464 20.03 -20.61 1.96
N LYS A 465 21.19 -20.15 1.45
CA LYS A 465 22.44 -20.07 2.22
C LYS A 465 22.35 -19.07 3.37
N ALA A 466 21.76 -17.90 3.13
CA ALA A 466 21.51 -16.90 4.17
C ALA A 466 20.54 -17.42 5.25
N THR A 467 19.45 -18.08 4.85
CA THR A 467 18.49 -18.70 5.77
C THR A 467 19.12 -19.81 6.60
N ASN A 468 19.94 -20.68 5.98
CA ASN A 468 20.68 -21.72 6.70
C ASN A 468 21.66 -21.13 7.71
N GLN A 469 22.37 -20.05 7.38
CA GLN A 469 23.26 -19.38 8.34
C GLN A 469 22.48 -18.77 9.51
N VAL A 470 21.32 -18.16 9.25
CA VAL A 470 20.46 -17.59 10.31
C VAL A 470 19.83 -18.68 11.18
N LEU A 471 19.38 -19.79 10.58
CA LEU A 471 18.83 -20.94 11.31
C LEU A 471 19.91 -21.64 12.13
N LEU A 472 21.11 -21.84 11.57
CA LEU A 472 22.26 -22.38 12.31
C LEU A 472 22.68 -21.44 13.45
N PHE A 473 22.69 -20.13 13.22
CA PHE A 473 23.01 -19.15 14.25
C PHE A 473 21.95 -19.11 15.35
N SER A 474 20.66 -19.10 14.97
CA SER A 474 19.53 -19.07 15.92
C SER A 474 19.44 -20.39 16.70
N GLY A 475 19.61 -21.53 16.03
CA GLY A 475 19.66 -22.85 16.65
C GLY A 475 20.84 -22.99 17.60
N LYS A 476 22.04 -22.53 17.21
CA LYS A 476 23.21 -22.48 18.09
C LYS A 476 22.95 -21.60 19.32
N ARG A 477 22.32 -20.45 19.14
CA ARG A 477 21.98 -19.53 20.25
C ARG A 477 20.92 -20.11 21.19
N MET A 478 19.90 -20.79 20.66
CA MET A 478 18.91 -21.51 21.46
C MET A 478 19.55 -22.67 22.22
N PHE A 479 20.46 -23.41 21.59
CA PHE A 479 21.19 -24.51 22.22
C PHE A 479 22.14 -24.00 23.32
N GLU A 480 22.88 -22.91 23.07
CA GLU A 480 23.73 -22.23 24.06
C GLU A 480 22.89 -21.70 25.24
N SER A 481 21.75 -21.05 24.97
CA SER A 481 20.85 -20.55 26.01
C SER A 481 20.20 -21.68 26.82
N THR A 482 19.89 -22.81 26.18
CA THR A 482 19.36 -24.00 26.86
C THR A 482 20.43 -24.65 27.74
N ILE A 483 21.67 -24.76 27.27
CA ILE A 483 22.81 -25.26 28.05
C ILE A 483 23.12 -24.34 29.24
N GLU A 484 23.06 -23.03 29.04
CA GLU A 484 23.26 -22.04 30.10
C GLU A 484 22.16 -22.13 31.16
N PHE A 485 20.91 -22.28 30.74
CA PHE A 485 19.78 -22.54 31.63
C PHE A 485 19.95 -23.86 32.41
N ILE A 486 20.33 -24.95 31.75
CA ILE A 486 20.60 -26.24 32.40
C ILE A 486 21.76 -26.15 33.40
N ARG A 487 22.85 -25.42 33.08
CA ARG A 487 23.96 -25.20 34.03
C ARG A 487 23.53 -24.40 35.26
N ILE A 488 22.69 -23.39 35.08
CA ILE A 488 22.14 -22.58 36.18
C ILE A 488 21.26 -23.45 37.08
N VAL A 489 20.41 -24.29 36.48
CA VAL A 489 19.49 -25.18 37.21
C VAL A 489 20.25 -26.30 37.94
N LEU A 490 21.30 -26.87 37.34
CA LEU A 490 22.03 -28.01 37.91
C LEU A 490 23.22 -27.61 38.82
N ARG A 491 23.49 -26.31 39.03
CA ARG A 491 24.61 -25.81 39.86
C ARG A 491 25.96 -26.49 39.58
N ILE A 492 26.22 -26.88 38.33
CA ILE A 492 27.50 -27.48 37.95
C ILE A 492 28.53 -26.33 37.89
N LYS A 493 29.31 -26.16 38.97
CA LYS A 493 30.51 -25.33 38.96
C LYS A 493 31.59 -26.03 38.12
N LYS A 494 32.32 -25.21 37.37
CA LYS A 494 33.36 -25.59 36.40
C LYS A 494 34.22 -26.77 36.81
#